data_AF-A0AAD5G9D1-F1
#
_entry.id   AF-A0AAD5G9D1-F1
#
_cell.length_a   1.000
_cell.length_b   1.000
_cell.length_c   1.000
_cell.angle_alpha   90.00
_cell.angle_beta   90.00
_cell.angle_gamma   90.00
#
_symmetry.space_group_name_H-M   'P 1'
#
loop_
_entity.id
_entity.type
_entity.pdbx_description
1 polymer ?
#
loop_
_entity_poly.entity_id
_entity_poly.type
_entity_poly.pdbx_seq_one_letter_code
_entity_poly.pdbx_strand_id
1 'polypeptide(L)'
;MKENIAMLLSDMAGNSPLYKDAYIFFSSSVPKELIAELKKEPTIKPRLRAVKEMNLEYFAIDSQCFITDHGKALEELYGDEEISRNGNECLTAMANRIATVFASMLEFPFVRYRAAKSLDPTTMTTFCDLIPTKLAAAVWNCLMKYKTVPNFPQIETCDLLILDRSID
;
A
#
# COMPACT_ATOMS: atom_id res chain seq x y z
N MET A 1 -12.48 -2.57 0.72
CA MET A 1 -12.71 -1.35 1.52
C MET A 1 -14.11 -0.77 1.34
N LYS A 2 -14.57 -0.43 0.12
CA LYS A 2 -15.96 0.05 -0.08
C LYS A 2 -17.01 -0.92 0.49
N GLU A 3 -16.83 -2.21 0.22
CA GLU A 3 -17.64 -3.28 0.80
C GLU A 3 -17.57 -3.30 2.34
N ASN A 4 -16.37 -3.22 2.92
CA ASN A 4 -16.18 -3.19 4.37
C ASN A 4 -16.93 -2.01 5.04
N ILE A 5 -16.98 -0.84 4.38
CA ILE A 5 -17.74 0.32 4.86
C ILE A 5 -19.24 0.09 4.73
N ALA A 6 -19.70 -0.52 3.64
CA ALA A 6 -21.11 -0.89 3.49
C ALA A 6 -21.55 -1.88 4.60
N MET A 7 -20.71 -2.87 4.91
CA MET A 7 -20.96 -3.81 6.02
C MET A 7 -20.98 -3.09 7.38
N LEU A 8 -20.01 -2.21 7.64
CA LEU A 8 -19.99 -1.40 8.86
C LEU A 8 -21.27 -0.56 9.03
N LEU A 9 -21.75 0.07 7.95
CA LEU A 9 -22.99 0.82 7.96
C LEU A 9 -24.18 -0.10 8.21
N SER A 10 -24.23 -1.27 7.58
CA SER A 10 -25.27 -2.28 7.85
C SER A 10 -25.33 -2.70 9.32
N ASP A 11 -24.17 -2.86 9.96
CA ASP A 11 -24.11 -3.32 11.35
C ASP A 11 -24.40 -2.21 12.37
N MET A 12 -24.05 -0.96 12.07
CA MET A 12 -24.01 0.11 13.08
C MET A 12 -25.00 1.25 12.84
N ALA A 13 -25.64 1.34 11.67
CA ALA A 13 -26.61 2.38 11.35
C ALA A 13 -28.03 2.02 11.84
N GLY A 14 -28.93 3.01 11.81
CA GLY A 14 -30.33 2.87 12.15
C GLY A 14 -30.60 2.78 13.66
N ASN A 15 -31.81 2.30 13.96
CA ASN A 15 -32.36 2.25 15.32
C ASN A 15 -32.02 0.94 16.07
N SER A 16 -31.57 -0.09 15.36
CA SER A 16 -31.27 -1.41 15.91
C SER A 16 -29.86 -1.84 15.50
N PRO A 17 -28.80 -1.16 15.99
CA PRO A 17 -27.43 -1.52 15.67
C PRO A 17 -27.08 -2.88 16.28
N LEU A 18 -26.22 -3.65 15.59
CA LEU A 18 -25.70 -4.93 16.05
C LEU A 18 -24.79 -4.78 17.28
N TYR A 19 -24.06 -3.66 17.36
CA TYR A 19 -23.16 -3.36 18.47
C TYR A 19 -23.45 -1.99 19.08
N LYS A 20 -23.11 -1.85 20.37
CA LYS A 20 -23.29 -0.61 21.13
C LYS A 20 -22.37 0.51 20.64
N ASP A 21 -21.09 0.17 20.42
CA ASP A 21 -20.00 1.09 20.14
C ASP A 21 -19.05 0.46 19.09
N ALA A 22 -18.39 1.29 18.29
CA ALA A 22 -17.41 0.85 17.29
C ALA A 22 -16.06 1.56 17.43
N TYR A 23 -14.99 0.77 17.37
CA TYR A 23 -13.60 1.23 17.30
C TYR A 23 -13.02 0.70 15.99
N ILE A 24 -12.81 1.61 15.04
CA ILE A 24 -12.46 1.26 13.66
C ILE A 24 -10.97 1.54 13.46
N PHE A 25 -10.27 0.51 13.01
CA PHE A 25 -8.86 0.57 12.64
C PHE A 25 -8.73 0.13 11.18
N PHE A 26 -8.52 1.10 10.29
CA PHE A 26 -8.27 0.81 8.88
C PHE A 26 -6.84 0.32 8.69
N SER A 27 -6.66 -0.73 7.91
CA SER A 27 -5.34 -1.25 7.55
C SER A 27 -4.55 -0.27 6.68
N SER A 28 -5.24 0.59 5.93
CA SER A 28 -4.66 1.53 4.96
C SER A 28 -5.31 2.91 5.03
N SER A 29 -4.71 3.87 4.34
CA SER A 29 -5.28 5.22 4.26
C SER A 29 -6.63 5.21 3.54
N VAL A 30 -7.62 5.91 4.11
CA VAL A 30 -9.00 5.86 3.63
C VAL A 30 -9.28 7.04 2.70
N PRO A 31 -9.77 6.79 1.47
CA PRO A 31 -10.27 7.82 0.56
C PRO A 31 -11.28 8.74 1.25
N LYS A 32 -11.16 10.04 0.99
CA LYS A 32 -12.00 11.07 1.61
C LYS A 32 -13.48 10.87 1.31
N GLU A 33 -13.79 10.31 0.14
CA GLU A 33 -15.14 10.01 -0.34
C GLU A 33 -15.82 8.97 0.55
N LEU A 34 -15.07 7.95 0.95
CA LEU A 34 -15.54 6.87 1.81
C LEU A 34 -15.75 7.34 3.26
N ILE A 35 -14.85 8.21 3.75
CA ILE A 35 -15.06 8.89 5.04
C ILE A 35 -16.30 9.81 4.98
N ALA A 36 -16.53 10.49 3.85
CA ALA A 36 -17.71 11.32 3.67
C ALA A 36 -18.99 10.47 3.66
N GLU A 37 -18.97 9.29 3.06
CA GLU A 37 -20.08 8.32 3.10
C GLU A 37 -20.41 7.89 4.54
N LEU A 38 -19.39 7.51 5.32
CA LEU A 38 -19.58 7.17 6.74
C LEU A 38 -20.21 8.32 7.54
N LYS A 39 -19.81 9.57 7.24
CA LYS A 39 -20.34 10.78 7.90
C LYS A 39 -21.75 11.15 7.48
N LYS A 40 -22.24 10.67 6.33
CA LYS A 40 -23.61 10.94 5.86
C LYS A 40 -24.66 10.21 6.70
N GLU A 41 -24.29 9.12 7.36
CA GLU A 41 -25.18 8.37 8.23
C GLU A 41 -25.20 8.99 9.64
N PRO A 42 -26.26 9.71 10.06
CA PRO A 42 -26.25 10.41 11.35
C PRO A 42 -26.30 9.45 12.55
N THR A 43 -26.87 8.25 12.38
CA THR A 43 -27.09 7.32 13.49
C THR A 43 -25.81 6.60 13.94
N ILE A 44 -24.83 6.43 13.05
CA ILE A 44 -23.56 5.76 13.39
C ILE A 44 -22.63 6.68 14.20
N LYS A 45 -22.67 7.99 13.94
CA LYS A 45 -21.79 8.99 14.56
C LYS A 45 -21.71 8.90 16.10
N PRO A 46 -22.82 8.81 16.86
CA PRO A 46 -22.76 8.69 18.33
C PRO A 46 -22.17 7.36 18.83
N ARG A 47 -21.97 6.37 17.95
CA ARG A 47 -21.44 5.03 18.28
C ARG A 47 -19.97 4.87 17.92
N LEU A 48 -19.43 5.73 17.07
CA LEU A 48 -18.00 5.72 16.72
C LEU A 48 -17.17 6.29 17.88
N ARG A 49 -16.33 5.44 18.48
CA ARG A 49 -15.44 5.80 19.60
C ARG A 49 -14.02 6.06 19.15
N ALA A 50 -13.56 5.34 18.13
CA ALA A 50 -12.28 5.59 17.48
C ALA A 50 -12.39 5.31 15.99
N VAL A 51 -11.70 6.13 15.20
CA VAL A 51 -11.46 5.89 13.77
C VAL A 51 -10.00 6.21 13.54
N LYS A 52 -9.19 5.18 13.24
CA LYS A 52 -7.74 5.30 13.08
C LYS A 52 -7.30 4.56 11.82
N GLU A 53 -6.27 5.09 11.18
CA GLU A 53 -5.55 4.41 10.10
C GLU A 53 -4.27 3.85 10.72
N MET A 54 -4.06 2.54 10.58
CA MET A 54 -2.91 1.85 11.12
C MET A 54 -1.74 1.81 10.14
N ASN A 55 -2.01 1.89 8.84
CA ASN A 55 -1.02 1.71 7.78
C ASN A 55 -0.20 0.44 8.02
N LEU A 56 -0.89 -0.70 8.07
CA LEU A 56 -0.32 -2.04 8.22
C LEU A 56 -0.90 -2.92 7.11
N GLU A 57 -0.28 -2.86 5.93
CA GLU A 57 -0.73 -3.59 4.74
C GLU A 57 0.28 -4.68 4.33
N TYR A 58 0.80 -5.40 5.31
CA TYR A 58 1.71 -6.53 5.12
C TYR A 58 1.43 -7.61 6.17
N PHE A 59 1.86 -8.82 5.87
CA PHE A 59 1.85 -9.93 6.81
C PHE A 59 3.27 -10.25 7.21
N ALA A 60 3.57 -10.19 8.51
CA ALA A 60 4.81 -10.73 9.04
C ALA A 60 4.73 -12.26 9.01
N ILE A 61 5.68 -12.89 8.34
CA ILE A 61 5.79 -14.36 8.27
C ILE A 61 6.64 -14.87 9.43
N ASP A 62 7.76 -14.21 9.67
CA ASP A 62 8.65 -14.45 10.81
C ASP A 62 9.34 -13.13 11.23
N SER A 63 10.37 -13.22 12.08
CA SER A 63 11.11 -12.05 12.59
C SER A 63 11.88 -11.25 11.53
N GLN A 64 12.09 -11.81 10.34
CA GLN A 64 12.90 -11.23 9.26
C GLN A 64 12.18 -11.21 7.91
N CYS A 65 11.02 -11.87 7.79
CA CYS A 65 10.27 -11.99 6.55
C CYS A 65 8.87 -11.36 6.65
N PHE A 66 8.48 -10.65 5.59
CA PHE A 66 7.12 -10.18 5.39
C PHE A 66 6.68 -10.42 3.95
N ILE A 67 5.37 -10.47 3.74
CA ILE A 67 4.76 -10.50 2.41
C ILE A 67 3.72 -9.39 2.26
N THR A 68 3.62 -8.86 1.05
CA THR A 68 2.52 -7.99 0.65
C THR A 68 1.58 -8.83 -0.20
N ASP A 69 0.43 -9.22 0.34
CA ASP A 69 -0.53 -10.17 -0.27
C ASP A 69 -1.14 -9.63 -1.57
N HIS A 70 -0.40 -9.77 -2.68
CA HIS A 70 -0.77 -9.27 -4.00
C HIS A 70 -0.76 -10.42 -5.00
N GLY A 71 -1.73 -11.33 -4.85
CA GLY A 71 -1.76 -12.62 -5.55
C GLY A 71 -1.70 -12.56 -7.09
N LYS A 72 -2.10 -11.45 -7.71
CA LYS A 72 -2.08 -11.25 -9.17
C LYS A 72 -0.87 -10.48 -9.70
N ALA A 73 0.09 -10.12 -8.84
CA ALA A 73 1.19 -9.22 -9.22
C ALA A 73 2.01 -9.75 -10.41
N LEU A 74 2.24 -11.07 -10.46
CA LEU A 74 3.01 -11.66 -11.56
C LEU A 74 2.30 -11.48 -12.91
N GLU A 75 1.00 -11.74 -12.96
CA GLU A 75 0.18 -11.60 -14.16
C GLU A 75 0.02 -10.11 -14.55
N GLU A 76 -0.24 -9.23 -13.58
CA GLU A 76 -0.43 -7.79 -13.81
C GLU A 76 0.85 -7.08 -14.28
N LEU A 77 2.02 -7.58 -13.89
CA LEU A 77 3.31 -6.96 -14.22
C LEU A 77 4.03 -7.59 -15.41
N TYR A 78 3.90 -8.91 -15.59
CA TYR A 78 4.64 -9.67 -16.61
C TYR A 78 3.74 -10.39 -17.63
N GLY A 79 2.41 -10.23 -17.55
CA GLY A 79 1.48 -10.73 -18.55
C GLY A 79 1.50 -9.90 -19.85
N ASP A 80 0.77 -10.38 -20.86
CA ASP A 80 0.66 -9.73 -22.17
C ASP A 80 0.08 -8.30 -22.08
N GLU A 81 0.28 -7.48 -23.12
CA GLU A 81 -0.09 -6.04 -23.09
C GLU A 81 -1.57 -5.77 -22.80
N GLU A 82 -2.49 -6.66 -23.19
CA GLU A 82 -3.92 -6.56 -22.81
C GLU A 82 -4.16 -6.77 -21.31
N ILE A 83 -3.31 -7.57 -20.66
CA ILE A 83 -3.36 -7.93 -19.24
C ILE A 83 -2.60 -6.89 -18.39
N SER A 84 -1.49 -6.33 -18.90
CA SER A 84 -0.67 -5.36 -18.16
C SER A 84 -1.24 -3.93 -18.06
N ARG A 85 -2.48 -3.69 -18.55
CA ARG A 85 -3.16 -2.39 -18.41
C ARG A 85 -3.17 -1.86 -16.97
N ASN A 86 -3.13 -2.76 -16.00
CA ASN A 86 -3.16 -2.44 -14.58
C ASN A 86 -1.76 -2.46 -13.91
N GLY A 87 -0.68 -2.66 -14.66
CA GLY A 87 0.67 -2.82 -14.11
C GLY A 87 1.12 -1.61 -13.27
N ASN A 88 0.77 -0.39 -13.68
CA ASN A 88 1.06 0.82 -12.87
C ASN A 88 0.24 0.88 -11.58
N GLU A 89 -1.01 0.40 -11.58
CA GLU A 89 -1.85 0.31 -10.38
C GLU A 89 -1.30 -0.74 -9.41
N CYS A 90 -0.88 -1.89 -9.94
CA CYS A 90 -0.17 -2.94 -9.19
C CYS A 90 1.09 -2.38 -8.53
N LEU A 91 1.96 -1.69 -9.28
CA LEU A 91 3.17 -1.05 -8.74
C LEU A 91 2.85 -0.04 -7.64
N THR A 92 1.79 0.75 -7.82
CA THR A 92 1.36 1.74 -6.83
C THR A 92 0.87 1.06 -5.54
N ALA A 93 0.09 0.00 -5.67
CA ALA A 93 -0.38 -0.79 -4.54
C ALA A 93 0.80 -1.43 -3.79
N MET A 94 1.71 -2.10 -4.51
CA MET A 94 2.94 -2.67 -3.93
C MET A 94 3.76 -1.61 -3.20
N ALA A 95 3.97 -0.45 -3.83
CA ALA A 95 4.75 0.64 -3.24
C ALA A 95 4.14 1.18 -1.94
N ASN A 96 2.82 1.39 -1.90
CA ASN A 96 2.12 1.80 -0.68
C ASN A 96 2.35 0.79 0.44
N ARG A 97 2.18 -0.50 0.15
CA ARG A 97 2.34 -1.59 1.12
C ARG A 97 3.77 -1.69 1.63
N ILE A 98 4.77 -1.66 0.75
CA ILE A 98 6.18 -1.65 1.14
C ILE A 98 6.48 -0.45 2.05
N ALA A 99 5.98 0.75 1.71
CA ALA A 99 6.18 1.93 2.55
C ALA A 99 5.57 1.77 3.95
N THR A 100 4.45 1.05 4.08
CA THR A 100 3.86 0.75 5.41
C THR A 100 4.77 -0.10 6.30
N VAL A 101 5.57 -1.00 5.72
CA VAL A 101 6.54 -1.83 6.45
C VAL A 101 7.56 -0.92 7.13
N PHE A 102 8.21 -0.04 6.36
CA PHE A 102 9.20 0.91 6.86
C PHE A 102 8.61 1.92 7.85
N ALA A 103 7.41 2.43 7.57
CA ALA A 103 6.69 3.29 8.50
C ALA A 103 6.46 2.62 9.86
N SER A 104 6.09 1.33 9.87
CA SER A 104 5.83 0.57 11.10
C SER A 104 7.09 0.29 11.93
N MET A 105 8.26 0.21 11.27
CA MET A 105 9.56 0.01 11.92
C MET A 105 10.25 1.34 12.31
N LEU A 106 9.65 2.49 11.96
CA LEU A 106 10.28 3.82 12.07
C LEU A 106 11.63 3.88 11.32
N GLU A 107 11.65 3.32 10.12
CA GLU A 107 12.83 3.27 9.25
C GLU A 107 12.57 4.10 7.98
N PHE A 108 13.58 4.83 7.53
CA PHE A 108 13.54 5.57 6.26
C PHE A 108 14.67 5.06 5.36
N PRO A 109 14.39 4.19 4.37
CA PRO A 109 15.43 3.52 3.61
C PRO A 109 16.01 4.38 2.48
N PHE A 110 17.29 4.20 2.20
CA PHE A 110 17.89 4.53 0.91
C PHE A 110 17.45 3.49 -0.14
N VAL A 111 16.63 3.91 -1.11
CA VAL A 111 16.01 2.99 -2.07
C VAL A 111 16.95 2.70 -3.24
N ARG A 112 17.35 1.44 -3.38
CA ARG A 112 18.22 0.91 -4.44
C ARG A 112 17.43 -0.09 -5.26
N TYR A 113 17.77 -0.21 -6.54
CA TYR A 113 17.10 -1.15 -7.44
C TYR A 113 18.08 -1.72 -8.46
N ARG A 114 17.72 -2.89 -9.01
CA ARG A 114 18.41 -3.44 -10.18
C ARG A 114 18.04 -2.64 -11.41
N ALA A 115 19.00 -1.93 -11.99
CA ALA A 115 18.79 -1.22 -13.26
C ALA A 115 18.53 -2.22 -14.40
N ALA A 116 17.74 -1.79 -15.39
CA ALA A 116 17.55 -2.52 -16.64
C ALA A 116 18.90 -2.82 -17.31
N LYS A 117 19.06 -4.02 -17.88
CA LYS A 117 20.33 -4.48 -18.46
C LYS A 117 20.72 -3.78 -19.78
N SER A 118 19.88 -2.94 -20.37
CA SER A 118 20.17 -2.34 -21.68
C SER A 118 20.93 -1.01 -21.57
N LEU A 119 22.26 -1.10 -21.70
CA LEU A 119 23.12 -0.02 -22.20
C LEU A 119 23.34 -0.12 -23.73
N ASP A 120 22.80 -1.16 -24.37
CA ASP A 120 22.89 -1.38 -25.80
C ASP A 120 21.70 -0.73 -26.54
N PRO A 121 21.93 0.30 -27.39
CA PRO A 121 20.88 1.04 -28.08
C PRO A 121 20.05 0.20 -29.07
N THR A 122 20.44 -1.05 -29.37
CA THR A 122 19.66 -1.93 -30.26
C THR A 122 18.59 -2.76 -29.57
N THR A 123 18.62 -2.87 -28.23
CA THR A 123 17.62 -3.66 -27.49
C THR A 123 16.51 -2.74 -26.97
N MET A 124 15.27 -2.96 -27.43
CA MET A 124 14.10 -2.23 -26.94
C MET A 124 13.87 -2.52 -25.45
N THR A 125 13.86 -1.48 -24.62
CA THR A 125 13.51 -1.59 -23.20
C THR A 125 12.00 -1.79 -23.05
N THR A 126 11.60 -2.89 -22.43
CA THR A 126 10.20 -3.24 -22.18
C THR A 126 9.68 -2.65 -20.87
N PHE A 127 8.37 -2.72 -20.64
CA PHE A 127 7.78 -2.39 -19.33
C PHE A 127 8.40 -3.24 -18.21
N CYS A 128 8.59 -4.54 -18.46
CA CYS A 128 9.12 -5.49 -17.51
C CYS A 128 10.54 -5.12 -17.04
N ASP A 129 11.38 -4.64 -17.96
CA ASP A 129 12.74 -4.18 -17.65
C ASP A 129 12.75 -2.96 -16.70
N LEU A 130 11.67 -2.18 -16.72
CA LEU A 130 11.52 -0.97 -15.92
C LEU A 130 10.81 -1.19 -14.59
N ILE A 131 10.30 -2.40 -14.30
CA ILE A 131 9.56 -2.70 -13.06
C ILE A 131 10.35 -2.30 -11.81
N PRO A 132 11.62 -2.73 -11.60
CA PRO A 132 12.38 -2.37 -10.40
C PRO A 132 12.54 -0.86 -10.24
N THR A 133 12.87 -0.16 -11.34
CA THR A 133 13.03 1.30 -11.36
C THR A 133 11.73 2.02 -11.01
N LYS A 134 10.61 1.61 -11.61
CA LYS A 134 9.30 2.20 -11.36
C LYS A 134 8.82 1.94 -9.94
N LEU A 135 9.00 0.71 -9.44
CA LEU A 135 8.66 0.35 -8.06
C LEU A 135 9.49 1.17 -7.07
N ALA A 136 10.80 1.32 -7.31
CA ALA A 136 11.68 2.13 -6.47
C ALA A 136 11.23 3.59 -6.39
N ALA A 137 10.92 4.21 -7.54
CA ALA A 137 10.41 5.57 -7.58
C ALA A 137 9.07 5.71 -6.83
N ALA A 138 8.16 4.74 -7.02
CA ALA A 138 6.87 4.73 -6.33
C ALA A 138 7.03 4.57 -4.81
N VAL A 139 7.89 3.65 -4.34
CA VAL A 139 8.18 3.45 -2.92
C VAL A 139 8.77 4.72 -2.31
N TRP A 140 9.75 5.34 -2.96
CA TRP A 140 10.33 6.60 -2.52
C TRP A 140 9.26 7.70 -2.35
N ASN A 141 8.39 7.87 -3.34
CA ASN A 141 7.30 8.85 -3.29
C ASN A 141 6.32 8.58 -2.13
N CYS A 142 6.08 7.31 -1.80
CA CYS A 142 5.24 6.94 -0.65
C CYS A 142 5.95 7.23 0.67
N LEU A 143 7.23 6.88 0.81
CA LEU A 143 8.04 7.15 2.00
C LEU A 143 8.17 8.66 2.29
N MET A 144 8.29 9.49 1.25
CA MET A 144 8.33 10.95 1.40
C MET A 144 7.11 11.52 2.14
N LYS A 145 5.94 10.91 1.98
CA LYS A 145 4.72 11.35 2.69
C LYS A 145 4.84 11.12 4.20
N TYR A 146 5.52 10.05 4.61
CA TYR A 146 5.74 9.73 6.02
C TYR A 146 6.71 10.67 6.73
N LYS A 147 7.56 11.41 6.00
CA LYS A 147 8.40 12.47 6.62
C LYS A 147 7.60 13.56 7.33
N THR A 148 6.32 13.73 6.98
CA THR A 148 5.42 14.67 7.66
C THR A 148 4.85 14.12 8.99
N VAL A 149 5.02 12.81 9.25
CA VAL A 149 4.53 12.14 10.46
C VAL A 149 5.51 12.38 11.62
N PRO A 150 5.01 12.72 12.83
CA PRO A 150 5.87 12.89 14.00
C PRO A 150 6.72 11.65 14.28
N ASN A 151 7.97 11.86 14.69
CA ASN A 151 8.94 10.81 15.04
C ASN A 151 9.36 9.88 13.89
N PHE A 152 8.95 10.13 12.64
CA PHE A 152 9.50 9.41 11.49
C PHE A 152 10.89 9.96 11.12
N PRO A 153 11.89 9.12 10.77
CA PRO A 153 13.22 9.59 10.44
C PRO A 153 13.26 10.56 9.25
N GLN A 154 14.11 11.57 9.35
CA GLN A 154 14.25 12.61 8.33
C GLN A 154 15.42 12.38 7.37
N ILE A 155 16.38 11.54 7.80
CA ILE A 155 17.53 11.06 7.03
C ILE A 155 17.47 9.54 6.93
N GLU A 156 18.17 8.98 5.95
CA GLU A 156 18.17 7.56 5.67
C GLU A 156 18.77 6.75 6.84
N THR A 157 18.11 5.65 7.21
CA THR A 157 18.47 4.81 8.37
C THR A 157 18.84 3.38 7.98
N CYS A 158 18.44 2.92 6.80
CA CYS A 158 18.72 1.59 6.28
C CYS A 158 18.78 1.58 4.74
N ASP A 159 19.06 0.42 4.14
CA ASP A 159 19.00 0.20 2.69
C ASP A 159 17.77 -0.66 2.32
N LEU A 160 17.06 -0.27 1.26
CA LEU A 160 16.07 -1.12 0.60
C LEU A 160 16.57 -1.48 -0.79
N LEU A 161 16.77 -2.78 -1.07
CA LEU A 161 17.14 -3.27 -2.40
C LEU A 161 15.94 -3.92 -3.09
N ILE A 162 15.54 -3.37 -4.23
CA ILE A 162 14.45 -3.89 -5.07
C ILE A 162 15.03 -4.71 -6.21
N LEU A 163 14.63 -5.98 -6.27
CA LEU A 163 15.02 -6.96 -7.28
C LEU A 163 13.78 -7.52 -7.97
N ASP A 164 13.97 -8.00 -9.20
CA ASP A 164 12.97 -8.78 -9.93
C ASP A 164 13.31 -10.27 -9.89
N ARG A 165 12.35 -11.12 -10.30
CA ARG A 165 12.49 -12.58 -10.25
C ARG A 165 13.58 -13.15 -11.16
N SER A 166 14.04 -12.44 -12.20
CA SER A 166 15.06 -12.96 -13.13
C SER A 166 16.49 -12.95 -12.58
N ILE A 167 16.67 -12.63 -11.29
CA ILE A 167 17.99 -12.63 -10.66
C ILE A 167 18.47 -14.05 -10.31
N ASP A 168 17.55 -15.02 -10.22
CA ASP A 168 17.79 -16.44 -9.96
C ASP A 168 16.86 -17.31 -10.83
#